data_AF-A0A087GNL2-F1
#
_entry.id   AF-A0A087GNL2-F1
#
_cell.length_a   1.000
_cell.length_b   1.000
_cell.length_c   1.000
_cell.angle_alpha   90.00
_cell.angle_beta   90.00
_cell.angle_gamma   90.00
#
_symmetry.space_group_name_H-M   'P 1'
#
loop_
_entity.id
_entity.type
_entity.pdbx_description
1 polymer ?
#
loop_
_entity_poly.entity_id
_entity_poly.type
_entity_poly.pdbx_seq_one_letter_code
_entity_poly.pdbx_strand_id
1 'polypeptide(L)'
;MQKSKLEKLWEGVSSLTCLKEMNMWGSKDLKEIPDLSKATNLQTLCLKGCSSLVELPSSIRNLNKLTQLNMSACTNLETFPVGMNLESLNRLNLDGCSRLRTFPDISKNISELILDKTSIEEFPSNLHMENLVMLSMKDITSEKLWEGAE
;
A
#
# COMPACT_ATOMS: atom_id res chain seq x y z
N MET A 1 -5.29 6.40 15.19
CA MET A 1 -6.64 5.87 15.52
C MET A 1 -6.63 4.34 15.38
N GLN A 2 -5.80 3.67 16.18
CA GLN A 2 -5.56 2.23 16.02
C GLN A 2 -6.76 1.42 16.52
N LYS A 3 -7.02 0.26 15.91
CA LYS A 3 -8.10 -0.67 16.27
C LYS A 3 -9.46 0.02 16.34
N SER A 4 -9.66 1.01 15.48
CA SER A 4 -10.90 1.77 15.43
C SER A 4 -12.02 0.91 14.84
N LYS A 5 -13.26 1.16 15.30
CA LYS A 5 -14.50 0.60 14.72
C LYS A 5 -15.11 1.52 13.65
N LEU A 6 -14.39 2.57 13.27
CA LEU A 6 -14.83 3.51 12.25
C LEU A 6 -14.70 2.88 10.87
N GLU A 7 -15.78 2.98 10.08
CA GLU A 7 -15.74 2.59 8.66
C GLU A 7 -15.08 3.67 7.79
N LYS A 8 -15.10 4.92 8.25
CA LYS A 8 -14.53 6.12 7.62
C LYS A 8 -13.94 7.05 8.68
N LEU A 9 -12.87 7.77 8.34
CA LEU A 9 -12.19 8.65 9.28
C LEU A 9 -12.80 10.04 9.44
N TRP A 10 -13.08 10.74 8.34
CA TRP A 10 -13.75 12.04 8.29
C TRP A 10 -14.31 12.29 6.89
N GLU A 11 -15.19 13.29 6.76
CA GLU A 11 -15.65 13.79 5.46
C GLU A 11 -14.93 15.08 5.06
N GLY A 12 -14.76 15.28 3.76
CA GLY A 12 -14.13 16.47 3.20
C GLY A 12 -12.60 16.52 3.34
N VAL A 13 -12.03 17.67 3.00
CA VAL A 13 -10.59 17.90 2.98
C VAL A 13 -10.14 18.46 4.32
N SER A 14 -9.41 17.64 5.09
CA SER A 14 -8.76 18.09 6.33
C SER A 14 -7.39 18.69 6.02
N SER A 15 -7.08 19.86 6.59
CA SER A 15 -5.73 20.44 6.49
C SER A 15 -4.76 19.67 7.39
N LEU A 16 -4.13 18.65 6.82
CA LEU A 16 -3.17 17.76 7.49
C LEU A 16 -1.73 18.13 7.17
N THR A 17 -1.46 19.42 6.95
CA THR A 17 -0.15 19.89 6.48
C THR A 17 0.98 19.64 7.47
N CYS A 18 0.69 19.46 8.77
CA CYS A 18 1.71 19.11 9.78
C CYS A 18 1.81 17.60 10.03
N LEU A 19 0.92 16.79 9.45
CA LEU A 19 0.86 15.35 9.69
C LEU A 19 2.04 14.66 9.02
N LYS A 20 2.88 13.99 9.81
CA LYS A 20 4.01 13.18 9.32
C LYS A 20 3.73 11.69 9.37
N GLU A 21 2.90 11.26 10.31
CA GLU A 21 2.59 9.86 10.49
C GLU A 21 1.08 9.67 10.66
N MET A 22 0.56 8.66 9.98
CA MET A 22 -0.84 8.27 10.08
C MET A 22 -0.90 6.77 10.36
N ASN A 23 -1.43 6.41 11.53
CA ASN A 23 -1.50 5.03 11.97
C ASN A 23 -2.94 4.59 12.26
N MET A 24 -3.39 3.65 11.44
CA MET A 24 -4.72 3.03 11.43
C MET A 24 -4.68 1.54 11.76
N TRP A 25 -3.56 1.04 12.27
CA TRP A 25 -3.32 -0.36 12.53
C TRP A 25 -4.52 -1.06 13.20
N GLY A 26 -4.97 -2.17 12.60
CA GLY A 26 -6.00 -3.05 13.12
C GLY A 26 -7.42 -2.48 13.04
N SER A 27 -7.66 -1.40 12.30
CA SER A 27 -9.00 -0.84 12.09
C SER A 27 -9.74 -1.67 11.04
N LYS A 28 -10.20 -2.85 11.46
CA LYS A 28 -10.76 -3.89 10.57
C LYS A 28 -12.00 -3.44 9.82
N ASP A 29 -12.77 -2.51 10.39
CA ASP A 29 -14.03 -2.02 9.81
C ASP A 29 -13.80 -0.88 8.81
N LEU A 30 -12.56 -0.34 8.72
CA LEU A 30 -12.22 0.77 7.83
C LEU A 30 -12.34 0.33 6.37
N LYS A 31 -13.33 0.90 5.66
CA LYS A 31 -13.63 0.59 4.25
C LYS A 31 -12.99 1.59 3.30
N GLU A 32 -12.83 2.84 3.74
CA GLU A 32 -12.30 3.91 2.90
C GLU A 32 -11.31 4.81 3.66
N ILE A 33 -10.27 5.25 2.95
CA ILE A 33 -9.38 6.32 3.42
C ILE A 33 -9.87 7.63 2.79
N PRO A 34 -10.06 8.69 3.59
CA PRO A 34 -10.52 9.99 3.09
C PRO A 34 -9.46 10.64 2.18
N ASP A 35 -9.81 11.77 1.57
CA ASP A 35 -8.88 12.53 0.73
C ASP A 35 -7.62 12.96 1.52
N LEU A 36 -6.46 12.49 1.06
CA LEU A 36 -5.14 12.83 1.60
C LEU A 36 -4.42 13.93 0.81
N SER A 37 -5.09 14.64 -0.10
CA SER A 37 -4.50 15.64 -1.00
C SER A 37 -3.76 16.78 -0.29
N LYS A 38 -4.09 17.07 0.98
CA LYS A 38 -3.45 18.10 1.82
C LYS A 38 -2.45 17.55 2.84
N ALA A 39 -2.28 16.23 2.95
CA ALA A 39 -1.32 15.59 3.84
C ALA A 39 0.09 15.53 3.21
N THR A 40 0.55 16.61 2.57
CA THR A 40 1.76 16.64 1.74
C THR A 40 3.07 16.43 2.51
N ASN A 41 3.03 16.49 3.85
CA ASN A 41 4.16 16.20 4.72
C ASN A 41 4.14 14.78 5.32
N LEU A 42 3.19 13.94 4.91
CA LEU A 42 3.10 12.57 5.40
C LEU A 42 4.30 11.74 4.92
N GLN A 43 4.95 11.06 5.87
CA GLN A 43 6.15 10.25 5.67
C GLN A 43 5.87 8.77 5.91
N THR A 44 4.94 8.46 6.83
CA THR A 44 4.58 7.08 7.20
C THR A 44 3.07 6.90 7.21
N LEU A 45 2.58 5.92 6.45
CA LEU A 45 1.19 5.50 6.43
C LEU A 45 1.10 4.02 6.82
N CYS A 46 0.52 3.75 8.00
CA CYS A 46 0.31 2.40 8.51
C CYS A 46 -1.18 2.05 8.47
N LEU A 47 -1.55 1.17 7.55
CA LEU A 47 -2.88 0.59 7.37
C LEU A 47 -2.92 -0.91 7.70
N LYS A 48 -1.87 -1.41 8.38
CA LYS A 48 -1.75 -2.83 8.72
C LYS A 48 -3.03 -3.37 9.35
N GLY A 49 -3.60 -4.44 8.81
CA GLY A 49 -4.78 -5.11 9.35
C GLY A 49 -6.09 -4.35 9.16
N CYS A 50 -6.15 -3.36 8.25
CA CYS A 50 -7.40 -2.77 7.77
C CYS A 50 -8.07 -3.72 6.78
N SER A 51 -8.60 -4.84 7.28
CA SER A 51 -9.06 -5.98 6.48
C SER A 51 -10.28 -5.69 5.59
N SER A 52 -11.06 -4.63 5.87
CA SER A 52 -12.19 -4.22 5.02
C SER A 52 -11.83 -3.22 3.90
N LEU A 53 -10.57 -2.75 3.86
CA LEU A 53 -10.11 -1.81 2.84
C LEU A 53 -9.92 -2.54 1.50
N VAL A 54 -10.58 -2.04 0.45
CA VAL A 54 -10.55 -2.66 -0.90
C VAL A 54 -9.59 -1.94 -1.84
N GLU A 55 -9.46 -0.62 -1.70
CA GLU A 55 -8.56 0.23 -2.49
C GLU A 55 -8.11 1.48 -1.69
N LEU A 56 -7.06 2.15 -2.16
CA LEU A 56 -6.65 3.46 -1.66
C LEU A 56 -7.33 4.60 -2.46
N PRO A 57 -7.50 5.81 -1.91
CA PRO A 57 -7.98 6.96 -2.64
C PRO A 57 -6.93 7.44 -3.65
N SER A 58 -7.37 7.92 -4.81
CA SER A 58 -6.47 8.42 -5.86
C SER A 58 -5.58 9.59 -5.42
N SER A 59 -5.96 10.33 -4.37
CA SER A 59 -5.14 11.40 -3.81
C SER A 59 -3.89 10.93 -3.07
N ILE A 60 -3.72 9.62 -2.85
CA ILE A 60 -2.46 9.06 -2.38
C ILE A 60 -1.28 9.49 -3.25
N ARG A 61 -1.50 9.68 -4.56
CA ARG A 61 -0.48 10.14 -5.51
C ARG A 61 0.16 11.50 -5.16
N ASN A 62 -0.48 12.28 -4.29
CA ASN A 62 0.03 13.60 -3.87
C ASN A 62 1.01 13.49 -2.68
N LEU A 63 1.22 12.30 -2.11
CA LEU A 63 2.04 12.08 -0.92
C LEU A 63 3.52 11.92 -1.29
N ASN A 64 4.10 12.94 -1.92
CA ASN A 64 5.46 12.89 -2.47
C ASN A 64 6.56 12.67 -1.42
N LYS A 65 6.27 12.90 -0.13
CA LYS A 65 7.19 12.67 1.00
C LYS A 65 6.97 11.32 1.70
N LEU A 66 6.01 10.52 1.24
CA LEU A 66 5.72 9.22 1.83
C LEU A 66 6.90 8.29 1.57
N THR A 67 7.55 7.84 2.63
CA THR A 67 8.70 6.93 2.57
C THR A 67 8.31 5.50 2.89
N GLN A 68 7.27 5.32 3.72
CA GLN A 68 6.82 4.02 4.20
C GLN A 68 5.31 3.86 4.07
N LEU A 69 4.90 2.79 3.38
CA LEU A 69 3.52 2.33 3.28
C LEU A 69 3.42 0.88 3.77
N ASN A 70 2.69 0.68 4.86
CA ASN A 70 2.43 -0.65 5.39
C ASN A 70 0.94 -0.98 5.31
N MET A 71 0.59 -1.93 4.44
CA MET A 71 -0.77 -2.46 4.27
C MET A 71 -0.82 -3.96 4.56
N SER A 72 0.14 -4.49 5.33
CA SER A 72 0.14 -5.92 5.69
C SER A 72 -1.18 -6.34 6.34
N ALA A 73 -1.68 -7.53 6.00
CA ALA A 73 -2.96 -8.09 6.40
C ALA A 73 -4.20 -7.25 6.00
N CYS A 74 -4.11 -6.43 4.96
CA CYS A 74 -5.28 -5.88 4.27
C CYS A 74 -5.86 -6.94 3.31
N THR A 75 -6.53 -7.94 3.88
CA THR A 75 -6.94 -9.16 3.16
C THR A 75 -7.95 -8.93 2.02
N ASN A 76 -8.71 -7.84 2.05
CA ASN A 76 -9.65 -7.47 0.99
C ASN A 76 -9.09 -6.47 -0.03
N LEU A 77 -7.82 -6.06 0.08
CA LEU A 77 -7.19 -5.17 -0.89
C LEU A 77 -7.11 -5.86 -2.25
N GLU A 78 -7.79 -5.30 -3.25
CA GLU A 78 -7.88 -5.89 -4.59
C GLU A 78 -7.00 -5.15 -5.60
N THR A 79 -6.85 -3.84 -5.45
CA THR A 79 -6.10 -3.00 -6.39
C THR A 79 -5.58 -1.72 -5.73
N PHE A 80 -4.78 -0.97 -6.49
CA PHE A 80 -4.37 0.39 -6.18
C PHE A 80 -4.89 1.37 -7.24
N PRO A 81 -4.96 2.67 -6.92
CA PRO A 81 -5.20 3.71 -7.91
C PRO A 81 -4.20 3.66 -9.08
N VAL A 82 -4.70 3.94 -10.27
CA VAL A 82 -3.86 4.07 -11.48
C VAL A 82 -3.07 5.38 -11.46
N GLY A 83 -1.84 5.35 -11.99
CA GLY A 83 -1.01 6.55 -12.18
C GLY A 83 -0.47 7.13 -10.87
N MET A 84 -0.08 6.27 -9.92
CA MET A 84 0.67 6.71 -8.75
C MET A 84 2.14 6.91 -9.13
N ASN A 85 2.78 7.90 -8.51
CA ASN A 85 4.24 8.06 -8.59
C ASN A 85 4.73 8.59 -7.24
N LEU A 86 4.84 7.71 -6.26
CA LEU A 86 5.28 8.06 -4.91
C LEU A 86 6.80 8.13 -4.88
N GLU A 87 7.35 9.27 -5.31
CA GLU A 87 8.78 9.47 -5.54
C GLU A 87 9.66 9.13 -4.33
N SER A 88 9.22 9.41 -3.10
CA SER A 88 10.01 9.11 -1.91
C SER A 88 9.77 7.69 -1.34
N LEU A 89 8.82 6.93 -1.87
CA LEU A 89 8.43 5.65 -1.30
C LEU A 89 9.54 4.63 -1.49
N ASN A 90 10.12 4.17 -0.39
CA ASN A 90 11.19 3.19 -0.40
C ASN A 90 10.84 1.89 0.33
N ARG A 91 9.86 1.92 1.24
CA ARG A 91 9.38 0.72 1.95
C ARG A 91 7.91 0.46 1.66
N LEU A 92 7.64 -0.69 1.06
CA LEU A 92 6.28 -1.16 0.77
C LEU A 92 6.08 -2.56 1.34
N ASN A 93 5.09 -2.69 2.22
CA ASN A 93 4.72 -3.98 2.81
C ASN A 93 3.25 -4.30 2.50
N LEU A 94 3.06 -5.37 1.71
CA LEU A 94 1.77 -5.93 1.28
C LEU A 94 1.58 -7.38 1.75
N ASP A 95 2.36 -7.82 2.75
CA ASP A 95 2.26 -9.17 3.33
C ASP A 95 0.80 -9.51 3.67
N GLY A 96 0.26 -10.61 3.15
CA GLY A 96 -1.09 -11.07 3.43
C GLY A 96 -2.21 -10.26 2.75
N CYS A 97 -1.90 -9.43 1.75
CA CYS A 97 -2.90 -8.86 0.83
C CYS A 97 -3.38 -9.95 -0.15
N SER A 98 -4.09 -10.94 0.37
CA SER A 98 -4.43 -12.20 -0.34
C SER A 98 -5.31 -12.02 -1.58
N ARG A 99 -5.98 -10.88 -1.76
CA ARG A 99 -6.79 -10.58 -2.95
C ARG A 99 -6.08 -9.75 -4.01
N LEU A 100 -4.89 -9.23 -3.70
CA LEU A 100 -4.12 -8.43 -4.63
C LEU A 100 -3.51 -9.33 -5.70
N ARG A 101 -3.95 -9.15 -6.95
CA ARG A 101 -3.54 -9.97 -8.11
C ARG A 101 -2.53 -9.31 -9.03
N THR A 102 -2.42 -7.99 -8.99
CA THR A 102 -1.48 -7.24 -9.81
C THR A 102 -0.59 -6.38 -8.92
N PHE A 103 0.68 -6.26 -9.29
CA PHE A 103 1.56 -5.33 -8.62
C PHE A 103 1.31 -3.90 -9.13
N PRO A 104 1.18 -2.90 -8.24
CA PRO A 104 0.85 -1.54 -8.66
C PRO A 104 2.05 -0.80 -9.25
N ASP A 105 1.82 0.06 -10.24
CA ASP A 105 2.76 1.11 -10.61
C ASP A 105 2.72 2.22 -9.56
N ILE A 106 3.62 2.11 -8.57
CA ILE A 106 3.54 2.88 -7.32
C ILE A 106 4.77 3.74 -7.04
N SER A 107 5.97 3.25 -7.35
CA SER A 107 7.23 3.96 -7.14
C SER A 107 8.39 3.27 -7.84
N LYS A 108 9.40 4.06 -8.20
CA LYS A 108 10.68 3.60 -8.78
C LYS A 108 11.81 3.50 -7.75
N ASN A 109 11.56 3.90 -6.50
CA ASN A 109 12.59 4.04 -5.46
C ASN A 109 12.45 3.00 -4.33
N ILE A 110 11.70 1.93 -4.56
CA ILE A 110 11.50 0.85 -3.58
C ILE A 110 12.83 0.17 -3.26
N SER A 111 13.23 0.21 -1.99
CA SER A 111 14.39 -0.50 -1.44
C SER A 111 14.01 -1.73 -0.62
N GLU A 112 12.83 -1.74 0.00
CA GLU A 112 12.32 -2.88 0.73
C GLU A 112 10.89 -3.19 0.27
N LEU A 113 10.71 -4.39 -0.29
CA LEU A 113 9.44 -4.87 -0.81
C LEU A 113 9.08 -6.21 -0.18
N ILE A 114 7.90 -6.27 0.45
CA ILE A 114 7.34 -7.50 1.01
C ILE A 114 6.00 -7.76 0.35
N LEU A 115 5.93 -8.86 -0.40
CA LEU A 115 4.76 -9.35 -1.13
C LEU A 115 4.30 -10.73 -0.63
N ASP A 116 4.79 -11.17 0.53
CA ASP A 116 4.46 -12.47 1.09
C ASP A 116 2.93 -12.68 1.12
N LYS A 117 2.45 -13.89 0.84
CA LYS A 117 1.01 -14.23 0.94
C LYS A 117 0.07 -13.33 0.13
N THR A 118 0.56 -12.80 -1.00
CA THR A 118 -0.27 -12.14 -2.02
C THR A 118 -0.67 -13.12 -3.11
N SER A 119 -1.67 -12.76 -3.92
CA SER A 119 -2.11 -13.53 -5.10
C SER A 119 -1.59 -12.93 -6.40
N ILE A 120 -0.44 -12.23 -6.36
CA ILE A 120 0.11 -11.56 -7.54
C ILE A 120 0.37 -12.59 -8.65
N GLU A 121 -0.24 -12.38 -9.82
CA GLU A 121 -0.25 -13.32 -10.93
C GLU A 121 0.97 -13.19 -11.85
N GLU A 122 1.65 -12.05 -11.86
CA GLU A 122 2.82 -11.79 -12.71
C GLU A 122 3.93 -11.11 -11.91
N PHE A 123 5.19 -11.41 -12.24
CA PHE A 123 6.32 -10.75 -11.60
C PHE A 123 6.23 -9.22 -11.83
N PRO A 124 6.50 -8.39 -10.82
CA PRO A 124 6.38 -6.93 -10.93
C PRO A 124 7.43 -6.35 -11.91
N SER A 125 7.11 -6.34 -13.20
CA SER A 125 8.01 -5.95 -14.29
C SER A 125 8.35 -4.45 -14.30
N ASN A 126 7.51 -3.63 -13.67
CA ASN A 126 7.74 -2.20 -13.44
C ASN A 126 8.55 -1.91 -12.16
N LEU A 127 8.97 -2.94 -11.40
CA LEU A 127 9.82 -2.77 -10.24
C LEU A 127 11.26 -2.44 -10.68
N HIS A 128 11.71 -1.24 -10.34
CA HIS A 128 13.10 -0.83 -10.54
C HIS A 128 14.00 -1.50 -9.49
N MET A 129 14.79 -2.49 -9.91
CA MET A 129 15.65 -3.28 -9.01
C MET A 129 16.91 -2.54 -8.52
N GLU A 130 17.26 -1.40 -9.11
CA GLU A 130 18.52 -0.67 -8.82
C GLU A 130 18.67 -0.25 -7.36
N ASN A 131 17.55 0.06 -6.69
CA ASN A 131 17.52 0.47 -5.28
C ASN A 131 17.13 -0.67 -4.32
N LEU A 132 16.79 -1.84 -4.85
CA LEU A 132 16.17 -2.93 -4.09
C LEU A 132 17.22 -3.64 -3.23
N VAL A 133 17.06 -3.53 -1.91
CA VAL A 133 17.91 -4.17 -0.90
C VAL A 133 17.23 -5.42 -0.35
N MET A 134 15.91 -5.41 -0.23
CA MET A 134 15.13 -6.53 0.30
C MET A 134 13.91 -6.80 -0.56
N LEU A 135 13.78 -8.04 -1.00
CA LEU A 135 12.58 -8.58 -1.63
C LEU A 135 12.13 -9.84 -0.89
N SER A 136 10.87 -9.89 -0.47
CA SER A 136 10.24 -11.09 0.07
C SER A 136 8.98 -11.41 -0.72
N MET A 137 8.90 -12.64 -1.23
CA MET A 137 7.79 -13.19 -1.99
C MET A 137 7.50 -14.63 -1.52
N LYS A 138 7.37 -14.82 -0.20
CA LYS A 138 7.09 -16.12 0.42
C LYS A 138 5.60 -16.43 0.37
N ASP A 139 5.26 -17.71 0.27
CA ASP A 139 3.86 -18.17 0.32
C ASP A 139 2.93 -17.43 -0.66
N ILE A 140 3.45 -17.01 -1.84
CA ILE A 140 2.60 -16.46 -2.89
C ILE A 140 1.55 -17.50 -3.26
N THR A 141 0.29 -17.08 -3.29
CA THR A 141 -0.85 -17.99 -3.50
C THR A 141 -1.23 -18.15 -4.96
N SER A 142 -0.65 -17.36 -5.86
CA SER A 142 -0.86 -17.50 -7.30
C SER A 142 0.04 -18.57 -7.91
N GLU A 143 -0.55 -19.46 -8.70
CA GLU A 143 0.17 -20.47 -9.49
C GLU A 143 0.83 -19.86 -10.75
N LYS A 144 0.30 -18.73 -11.23
CA LYS A 144 0.71 -18.12 -12.50
C LYS A 144 2.03 -17.34 -12.44
N LEU A 145 2.47 -16.96 -11.23
CA LEU A 145 3.61 -16.06 -11.05
C LEU A 145 4.88 -16.55 -11.77
N TRP A 146 5.05 -17.88 -11.87
CA TRP A 146 6.24 -18.52 -12.43
C TRP A 146 6.01 -19.15 -13.82
N GLU A 147 4.81 -19.03 -14.40
CA GLU A 147 4.45 -19.67 -15.69
C GLU A 147 5.23 -19.09 -16.90
N GLY A 148 5.98 -17.99 -16.72
CA GLY A 148 6.80 -17.37 -17.77
C GLY A 148 8.32 -17.40 -17.50
N ALA A 149 8.79 -18.24 -16.57
CA ALA A 149 10.19 -18.27 -16.13
C ALA A 149 11.04 -19.41 -16.77
N GLU A 150 10.60 -19.99 -17.89
CA GLU A 150 11.36 -20.99 -18.68
C GLU A 150 12.31 -20.38 -19.71
#